data_AF-F8FRQ5-F1
#
_entry.id   AF-F8FRQ5-F1
#
_cell.length_a   1.000
_cell.length_b   1.000
_cell.length_c   1.000
_cell.angle_alpha   90.00
_cell.angle_beta   90.00
_cell.angle_gamma   90.00
#
_symmetry.space_group_name_H-M   'P 1'
#
loop_
_entity.id
_entity.type
_entity.pdbx_description
1 polymer ?
#
loop_
_entity_poly.entity_id
_entity_poly.type
_entity_poly.pdbx_seq_one_letter_code
_entity_poly.pdbx_strand_id
1 'polypeptide(L)'
;MVFLIPGMEEVLRINGRARIIRSAKVLSGMQSGNQTPQLGVVVEVQECYIHCSRALKSSAVWNSGTWPRPEELPSSKEMFHAHLKINGYKLT
;
A
#
# COMPACT_ATOMS: atom_id res chain seq x y z
N MET A 1 -4.21 -6.34 -3.62
CA MET A 1 -3.69 -5.73 -2.37
C MET A 1 -2.49 -6.52 -1.89
N VAL A 2 -1.48 -5.84 -1.38
CA VAL A 2 -0.25 -6.44 -0.86
C VAL A 2 -0.08 -5.95 0.57
N PHE A 3 0.19 -6.86 1.50
CA PHE A 3 0.38 -6.53 2.92
C PHE A 3 1.78 -6.93 3.33
N LEU A 4 2.53 -5.94 3.80
CA LEU A 4 3.85 -6.11 4.39
C LEU A 4 3.74 -5.75 5.87
N ILE A 5 4.20 -6.63 6.74
CA ILE A 5 4.23 -6.40 8.19
C ILE A 5 5.70 -6.20 8.58
N PRO A 6 6.08 -5.05 9.17
CA PRO A 6 7.44 -4.83 9.61
C PRO A 6 7.98 -5.98 10.47
N GLY A 7 9.15 -6.50 10.08
CA GLY A 7 9.78 -7.66 10.73
C GLY A 7 9.32 -9.04 10.23
N MET A 8 8.26 -9.12 9.42
CA MET A 8 7.82 -10.37 8.79
C MET A 8 8.29 -10.44 7.34
N GLU A 9 8.88 -11.55 6.93
CA GLU A 9 9.50 -11.67 5.61
C GLU A 9 8.54 -12.24 4.55
N GLU A 10 7.46 -12.88 4.97
CA GLU A 10 6.37 -13.34 4.12
C GLU A 10 5.43 -12.18 3.75
N VAL A 11 4.85 -12.25 2.56
CA VAL A 11 3.94 -11.21 2.06
C VAL A 11 2.59 -11.81 1.73
N LEU A 12 1.52 -11.26 2.31
CA LEU A 12 0.16 -11.65 1.95
C LEU A 12 -0.28 -10.86 0.71
N ARG A 13 -0.73 -11.58 -0.32
CA ARG A 13 -1.34 -10.98 -1.51
C ARG A 13 -2.79 -11.41 -1.64
N ILE A 14 -3.65 -10.42 -1.75
CA ILE A 14 -5.09 -10.59 -1.98
C ILE A 14 -5.41 -10.03 -3.37
N ASN A 15 -5.88 -10.88 -4.28
CA ASN A 15 -6.40 -10.47 -5.58
C ASN A 15 -7.93 -10.64 -5.58
N GLY A 16 -8.64 -9.68 -6.17
CA GLY A 16 -10.09 -9.71 -6.18
C GLY A 16 -10.70 -8.49 -6.85
N ARG A 17 -12.03 -8.45 -6.89
CA ARG A 17 -12.79 -7.31 -7.42
C ARG A 17 -13.10 -6.32 -6.33
N ALA A 18 -12.68 -5.06 -6.52
CA ALA A 18 -12.98 -3.97 -5.60
C ALA A 18 -14.22 -3.20 -6.06
N ARG A 19 -15.09 -2.81 -5.11
CA ARG A 19 -16.20 -1.89 -5.35
C ARG A 19 -16.34 -0.89 -4.20
N ILE A 20 -16.78 0.32 -4.53
CA ILE A 20 -17.12 1.34 -3.52
C ILE A 20 -18.51 1.04 -2.96
N ILE A 21 -18.68 1.17 -1.64
CA ILE A 21 -19.95 1.00 -0.95
C ILE A 21 -20.28 2.22 -0.09
N ARG A 22 -21.57 2.43 0.16
CA ARG A 22 -22.14 3.40 1.12
C ARG A 22 -23.04 2.73 2.17
N SER A 23 -22.98 1.40 2.30
CA SER A 23 -23.89 0.63 3.15
C SER A 23 -23.67 0.94 4.62
N ALA A 24 -24.63 1.63 5.25
CA ALA A 24 -24.56 1.98 6.67
C ALA A 24 -24.37 0.76 7.57
N LYS A 25 -24.94 -0.40 7.19
CA LYS A 25 -24.80 -1.66 7.93
C LYS A 25 -23.34 -2.16 8.01
N VAL A 26 -22.56 -1.94 6.95
CA VAL A 26 -21.14 -2.35 6.92
C VAL A 26 -20.29 -1.26 7.56
N LEU A 27 -20.57 0.01 7.23
CA LEU A 27 -19.74 1.14 7.65
C LEU A 27 -19.86 1.45 9.14
N SER A 28 -20.99 1.13 9.80
CA SER A 28 -21.15 1.31 11.24
C SER A 28 -20.11 0.54 12.06
N GLY A 29 -19.63 -0.60 11.57
CA GLY A 29 -18.55 -1.38 12.21
C GLY A 29 -17.15 -0.83 11.95
N MET A 30 -16.99 0.18 11.10
CA MET A 30 -15.71 0.79 10.73
C MET A 30 -15.51 2.18 11.36
N GLN A 31 -16.24 2.47 12.44
CA GLN A 31 -16.18 3.75 13.14
C GLN A 31 -14.78 3.99 13.73
N SER A 32 -14.24 5.19 13.53
CA SER A 32 -13.01 5.65 14.17
C SER A 32 -13.35 6.81 15.11
N GLY A 33 -13.28 6.55 16.42
CA GLY A 33 -13.79 7.46 17.43
C GLY A 33 -15.29 7.70 17.23
N ASN A 34 -15.68 8.95 17.00
CA ASN A 34 -17.08 9.35 16.77
C ASN A 34 -17.47 9.46 15.29
N GLN A 35 -16.58 9.11 14.36
CA GLN A 35 -16.81 9.30 12.93
C GLN A 35 -16.98 7.98 12.19
N THR A 36 -18.08 7.87 11.45
CA THR A 36 -18.33 6.76 10.53
C THR A 36 -17.88 7.16 9.13
N PRO A 37 -17.10 6.31 8.42
CA PRO A 37 -16.70 6.60 7.05
C PRO A 37 -17.92 6.78 6.13
N GLN A 38 -17.86 7.72 5.19
CA GLN A 38 -18.92 7.94 4.19
C GLN A 38 -18.89 6.92 3.05
N LEU A 39 -17.72 6.32 2.81
CA LEU A 39 -17.47 5.33 1.78
C LEU A 39 -16.62 4.21 2.37
N GLY A 40 -16.83 2.99 1.84
CA GLY A 40 -15.95 1.86 2.07
C GLY A 40 -15.55 1.23 0.74
N VAL A 41 -14.44 0.50 0.75
CA VAL A 41 -14.02 -0.35 -0.37
C VAL A 41 -14.22 -1.80 0.05
N VAL A 42 -15.09 -2.52 -0.64
CA VAL A 42 -15.23 -3.97 -0.48
C VAL A 42 -14.40 -4.66 -1.55
N VAL A 43 -13.56 -5.59 -1.13
CA VAL A 43 -12.82 -6.46 -2.03
C VAL A 43 -13.42 -7.86 -1.94
N GLU A 44 -14.06 -8.29 -3.02
CA GLU A 44 -14.47 -9.68 -3.20
C GLU A 44 -13.23 -10.49 -3.59
N VAL A 45 -12.69 -11.22 -2.63
CA VAL A 45 -11.46 -11.99 -2.80
C VAL A 45 -11.68 -13.13 -3.79
N GLN A 46 -10.84 -13.17 -4.83
CA GLN A 46 -10.80 -14.26 -5.80
C GLN A 46 -9.62 -15.20 -5.52
N GLU A 47 -8.50 -14.64 -5.06
CA GLU A 47 -7.31 -15.40 -4.70
C GLU A 47 -6.63 -14.76 -3.50
N CYS A 48 -6.10 -15.59 -2.61
CA CYS A 48 -5.33 -15.16 -1.46
C CYS A 48 -4.17 -16.14 -1.25
N TYR A 49 -2.95 -15.64 -1.22
CA TYR A 49 -1.77 -16.48 -1.05
C TYR A 49 -0.62 -15.72 -0.40
N ILE A 50 0.26 -16.51 0.21
CA ILE A 50 1.47 -16.05 0.86
C ILE A 50 2.61 -16.18 -0.15
N HIS A 51 3.29 -15.08 -0.45
CA HIS A 51 4.52 -15.09 -1.24
C HIS A 51 5.72 -15.48 -0.40
N CYS A 52 6.66 -16.18 -1.02
CA CYS A 52 7.91 -16.58 -0.37
C CYS A 52 8.76 -15.36 0.04
N SER A 53 9.53 -15.51 1.12
CA SER A 53 10.31 -14.44 1.73
C SER A 53 11.58 -14.04 0.97
N ARG A 54 11.90 -14.68 -0.17
CA ARG A 54 13.17 -14.49 -0.88
C ARG A 54 13.46 -13.03 -1.23
N ALA A 55 12.47 -12.33 -1.78
CA ALA A 55 12.63 -10.93 -2.18
C ALA A 55 12.90 -10.02 -0.98
N LEU A 56 12.08 -10.15 0.09
CA LEU A 56 12.22 -9.33 1.29
C LEU A 56 13.54 -9.59 2.00
N LYS A 57 13.95 -10.86 2.14
CA LYS A 57 15.27 -11.25 2.66
C LYS A 57 16.40 -10.60 1.88
N SER A 58 16.38 -10.73 0.56
CA SER A 58 17.45 -10.20 -0.31
C SER A 58 17.53 -8.66 -0.29
N SER A 59 16.40 -7.99 -0.06
CA SER A 59 16.34 -6.52 0.00
C SER A 59 16.77 -5.95 1.36
N ALA A 60 16.88 -6.78 2.40
CA ALA A 60 17.06 -6.36 3.78
C ALA A 60 16.05 -5.27 4.22
N VAL A 61 14.82 -5.29 3.67
CA VAL A 61 13.84 -4.20 3.86
C VAL A 61 13.55 -3.89 5.33
N TRP A 62 13.68 -4.85 6.24
CA TRP A 62 13.45 -4.65 7.68
C TRP A 62 14.72 -4.36 8.49
N ASN A 63 15.89 -4.35 7.86
CA ASN A 63 17.13 -3.92 8.50
C ASN A 63 17.27 -2.39 8.34
N SER A 64 16.70 -1.65 9.28
CA SER A 64 16.71 -0.17 9.25
C SER A 64 18.12 0.43 9.19
N GLY A 65 19.15 -0.28 9.66
CA GLY A 65 20.55 0.15 9.53
C GLY A 65 21.08 0.16 8.09
N THR A 66 20.36 -0.45 7.14
CA THR A 66 20.69 -0.46 5.70
C THR A 66 19.93 0.60 4.90
N TRP A 67 19.01 1.33 5.53
CA TRP A 67 18.20 2.33 4.83
C TRP A 67 19.02 3.58 4.52
N PRO A 68 18.78 4.25 3.37
CA PRO A 68 19.40 5.53 3.08
C PRO A 68 19.10 6.57 4.15
N ARG A 69 19.99 7.55 4.29
CA ARG A 69 19.74 8.67 5.19
C ARG A 69 18.54 9.49 4.68
N PRO A 70 17.73 10.11 5.56
CA PRO A 70 16.57 10.88 5.14
C PRO A 70 16.88 11.95 4.07
N GLU A 71 18.07 12.55 4.13
CA GLU A 71 18.53 13.58 3.18
C GLU A 71 18.87 13.02 1.79
N GLU A 72 19.04 11.70 1.66
CA GLU A 72 19.31 11.00 0.39
C GLU A 72 18.02 10.52 -0.29
N LEU A 73 16.89 10.57 0.41
CA LEU A 73 15.59 10.18 -0.15
C LEU A 73 15.04 11.29 -1.05
N PRO A 74 14.36 10.94 -2.16
CA PRO A 74 13.70 11.93 -2.99
C PRO A 74 12.54 12.56 -2.23
N SER A 75 12.36 13.86 -2.40
CA SER A 75 11.14 14.54 -1.98
C SER A 75 9.92 14.01 -2.75
N SER A 76 8.73 14.17 -2.15
CA SER A 76 7.46 13.82 -2.83
C SER A 76 7.30 14.53 -4.19
N LYS A 77 7.84 15.75 -4.32
CA LYS A 77 7.85 16.51 -5.57
C LYS A 77 8.72 15.85 -6.63
N GLU A 78 9.93 15.43 -6.27
CA GLU A 78 10.85 14.76 -7.20
C GLU A 78 10.27 13.42 -7.68
N MET A 79 9.71 12.62 -6.78
CA MET A 79 9.03 11.37 -7.15
C MET A 79 7.87 11.61 -8.12
N PHE A 80 7.04 12.62 -7.84
CA PHE A 80 5.90 12.97 -8.70
C PHE A 80 6.35 13.46 -10.08
N HIS A 81 7.34 14.36 -10.14
CA HIS A 81 7.91 14.86 -11.38
C HIS A 81 8.54 13.73 -12.22
N ALA A 82 9.29 12.83 -11.57
CA ALA A 82 9.87 11.67 -12.24
C ALA A 82 8.78 10.77 -12.84
N HIS A 83 7.71 10.49 -12.10
CA HIS A 83 6.60 9.68 -12.58
C HIS A 83 5.91 10.32 -13.80
N LEU A 84 5.63 11.62 -13.75
CA LEU A 84 5.04 12.35 -14.87
C LEU A 84 5.93 12.30 -16.13
N LYS A 85 7.24 12.52 -15.96
CA LYS A 85 8.21 12.47 -17.06
C LYS A 85 8.27 11.09 -17.72
N ILE A 86 8.27 10.02 -16.93
CA ILE A 86 8.25 8.62 -17.44
C ILE A 86 6.98 8.35 -18.26
N ASN A 87 5.87 9.01 -17.92
CA ASN A 87 4.61 8.91 -18.65
C ASN A 87 4.44 9.99 -19.74
N GLY A 88 5.51 10.70 -20.12
CA GLY A 88 5.49 11.66 -21.24
C GLY A 88 4.90 13.04 -20.94
N TYR A 89 4.58 13.35 -19.69
CA TYR A 89 4.09 14.68 -19.29
C TYR A 89 5.25 15.65 -19.04
N LYS A 90 5.18 16.84 -19.63
CA LYS A 90 6.09 17.96 -19.32
C LYS A 90 5.39 18.92 -18.37
N LEU A 91 5.94 19.07 -17.17
CA LEU A 91 5.57 20.17 -16.28
C LEU A 91 6.25 21.43 -16.83
N THR A 92 5.43 22.40 -17.25
CA THR A 92 5.85 23.77 -17.59
C THR A 92 6.38 24.50 -16.37
#